data_AF-A0AAV1I576-F1
#
_entry.id   AF-A0AAV1I576-F1
#
_cell.length_a   1.000
_cell.length_b   1.000
_cell.length_c   1.000
_cell.angle_alpha   90.00
_cell.angle_beta   90.00
_cell.angle_gamma   90.00
#
_symmetry.space_group_name_H-M   'P 1'
#
loop_
_entity.id
_entity.type
_entity.pdbx_description
1 polymer ?
#
loop_
_entity_poly.entity_id
_entity_poly.type
_entity_poly.pdbx_seq_one_letter_code
_entity_poly.pdbx_strand_id
1 'polypeptide(L)'
;MLLSGAALAVHFSLWVEGIENTTITHALFFISVTPIIIAAGMWACGLPISTGEIAGTCAGFIGGILLAAGGAQEGEVTIFGDLSCVVASVCIILYLFIGRRLRAWMPAFVYAHVVTASAAGMLIIAGLIGGASPQAAGNAGIAGWLQSPHRSVVLYLSVVPGILGHLGFNIVLKYVHPLLLTLSLAIEPLLGSLIGWSVGLAEAPGIFTWIGGAVLLISTLLVVVAGHRREQAERV
;
A
#
# COMPACT_ATOMS: atom_id res chain seq x y z
N MET A 1 3.39 19.11 -1.88
CA MET A 1 2.75 18.54 -0.66
C MET A 1 1.27 18.29 -0.90
N LEU A 2 0.47 19.29 -1.31
CA LEU A 2 -0.96 19.11 -1.59
C LEU A 2 -1.27 18.01 -2.62
N LEU A 3 -0.50 17.92 -3.73
CA LEU A 3 -0.65 16.81 -4.68
C LEU A 3 -0.38 15.44 -4.05
N SER A 4 0.58 15.36 -3.13
CA SER A 4 0.85 14.14 -2.36
C SER A 4 -0.29 13.79 -1.42
N GLY A 5 -0.90 14.81 -0.81
CA GLY A 5 -2.10 14.67 0.04
C GLY A 5 -3.31 14.22 -0.75
N ALA A 6 -3.53 14.77 -1.94
CA ALA A 6 -4.58 14.33 -2.86
C ALA A 6 -4.37 12.87 -3.30
N ALA A 7 -3.15 12.50 -3.67
CA ALA A 7 -2.81 11.12 -4.00
C ALA A 7 -3.08 10.18 -2.81
N LEU A 8 -2.70 10.58 -1.59
CA LEU A 8 -2.96 9.80 -0.38
C LEU A 8 -4.46 9.70 -0.04
N ALA A 9 -5.24 10.77 -0.22
CA ALA A 9 -6.69 10.76 -0.02
C ALA A 9 -7.39 9.81 -1.00
N VAL A 10 -7.08 9.91 -2.30
CA VAL A 10 -7.65 9.03 -3.32
C VAL A 10 -7.23 7.58 -3.07
N HIS A 11 -5.97 7.34 -2.68
CA HIS A 11 -5.51 6.02 -2.30
C HIS A 11 -6.34 5.42 -1.16
N PHE A 12 -6.53 6.13 -0.05
CA PHE A 12 -7.33 5.61 1.07
C PHE A 12 -8.81 5.41 0.71
N SER A 13 -9.39 6.33 -0.05
CA SER A 13 -10.78 6.22 -0.51
C SER A 13 -10.97 4.96 -1.37
N LEU A 14 -10.10 4.75 -2.36
CA LEU A 14 -10.19 3.61 -3.27
C LEU A 14 -9.74 2.29 -2.64
N TRP A 15 -8.88 2.34 -1.62
CA TRP A 15 -8.55 1.16 -0.82
C TRP A 15 -9.78 0.64 -0.06
N VAL A 16 -10.52 1.53 0.61
CA VAL A 16 -11.77 1.18 1.30
C VAL A 16 -12.81 0.68 0.30
N GLU A 17 -13.02 1.40 -0.81
CA GLU A 17 -13.93 0.96 -1.87
C GLU A 17 -13.54 -0.43 -2.42
N GLY A 18 -12.25 -0.68 -2.59
CA GLY A 18 -11.71 -1.95 -3.05
C GLY A 18 -12.05 -3.11 -2.13
N ILE A 19 -11.75 -3.00 -0.84
CA ILE A 19 -12.03 -4.07 0.13
C ILE A 19 -13.53 -4.29 0.39
N GLU A 20 -14.39 -3.32 0.08
CA GLU A 20 -15.84 -3.46 0.17
C GLU A 20 -16.47 -4.10 -1.08
N ASN A 21 -15.83 -3.98 -2.25
CA ASN A 21 -16.36 -4.45 -3.54
C ASN A 21 -15.57 -5.63 -4.15
N THR A 22 -14.49 -6.08 -3.53
CA THR A 22 -13.80 -7.32 -3.90
C THR A 22 -13.33 -8.05 -2.64
N THR A 23 -12.75 -9.22 -2.83
CA THR A 23 -12.26 -10.06 -1.73
C THR A 23 -11.01 -9.44 -1.13
N ILE A 24 -10.75 -9.66 0.18
CA ILE A 24 -9.55 -9.14 0.84
C ILE A 24 -8.31 -9.66 0.12
N THR A 25 -8.36 -10.91 -0.32
CA THR A 25 -7.30 -11.56 -1.09
C THR A 25 -7.02 -10.87 -2.42
N HIS A 26 -8.06 -10.55 -3.20
CA HIS A 26 -7.91 -9.81 -4.46
C HIS A 26 -7.42 -8.38 -4.23
N ALA A 27 -7.99 -7.68 -3.24
CA ALA A 27 -7.60 -6.31 -2.90
C ALA A 27 -6.11 -6.23 -2.51
N LEU A 28 -5.65 -7.14 -1.65
CA LEU A 28 -4.25 -7.24 -1.24
C LEU A 28 -3.32 -7.59 -2.41
N PHE A 29 -3.76 -8.46 -3.32
CA PHE A 29 -2.99 -8.77 -4.53
C PHE A 29 -2.81 -7.53 -5.40
N PHE A 30 -3.90 -6.84 -5.76
CA PHE A 30 -3.86 -5.70 -6.67
C PHE A 30 -3.18 -4.48 -6.07
N ILE A 31 -3.26 -4.24 -4.76
CA ILE A 31 -2.48 -3.16 -4.14
C ILE A 31 -0.97 -3.48 -4.13
N SER A 32 -0.63 -4.77 -4.01
CA SER A 32 0.77 -5.25 -3.96
C SER A 32 1.46 -5.28 -5.31
N VAL A 33 0.77 -5.00 -6.43
CA VAL A 33 1.40 -4.88 -7.77
C VAL A 33 2.20 -3.59 -7.95
N THR A 34 2.22 -2.73 -6.92
CA THR A 34 2.97 -1.47 -6.87
C THR A 34 4.40 -1.57 -7.44
N PRO A 35 5.25 -2.56 -7.06
CA PRO A 35 6.60 -2.69 -7.62
C PRO A 35 6.63 -2.89 -9.14
N ILE A 36 5.65 -3.63 -9.68
CA ILE A 36 5.55 -3.93 -11.11
C ILE A 36 5.22 -2.68 -11.90
N ILE A 37 4.28 -1.89 -11.40
CA ILE A 37 3.92 -0.61 -12.02
C ILE A 37 5.14 0.33 -12.00
N ILE A 38 5.89 0.36 -10.90
CA ILE A 38 7.11 1.18 -10.82
C ILE A 38 8.16 0.69 -11.82
N ALA A 39 8.45 -0.61 -11.87
CA ALA A 39 9.45 -1.18 -12.78
C ALA A 39 9.07 -0.97 -14.26
N ALA A 40 7.79 -1.21 -14.61
CA ALA A 40 7.25 -0.98 -15.94
C ALA A 40 7.32 0.51 -16.33
N GLY A 41 6.98 1.41 -15.40
CA GLY A 41 7.10 2.86 -15.60
C GLY A 41 8.54 3.31 -15.81
N MET A 42 9.49 2.77 -15.04
CA MET A 42 10.92 3.03 -15.23
C MET A 42 11.38 2.59 -16.61
N TRP A 43 11.05 1.36 -17.02
CA TRP A 43 11.39 0.84 -18.35
C TRP A 43 10.78 1.69 -19.48
N ALA A 44 9.49 2.04 -19.38
CA ALA A 44 8.79 2.85 -20.38
C ALA A 44 9.34 4.27 -20.50
N CYS A 45 9.83 4.85 -19.41
CA CYS A 45 10.48 6.17 -19.41
C CYS A 45 11.96 6.14 -19.78
N GLY A 46 12.53 4.96 -20.11
CA GLY A 46 13.95 4.80 -20.39
C GLY A 46 14.85 5.06 -19.18
N LEU A 47 14.31 4.95 -17.97
CA LEU A 47 15.08 5.05 -16.74
C LEU A 47 15.87 3.74 -16.52
N PRO A 48 17.10 3.84 -15.99
CA PRO A 48 17.93 2.66 -15.79
C PRO A 48 17.27 1.68 -14.83
N ILE A 49 17.10 0.44 -15.29
CA ILE A 49 16.60 -0.70 -14.53
C ILE A 49 17.40 -1.95 -14.92
N SER A 50 17.90 -2.66 -13.92
CA SER A 50 18.70 -3.86 -14.13
C SER A 50 17.82 -5.06 -14.52
N THR A 51 18.38 -6.00 -15.26
CA THR A 51 17.72 -7.28 -15.56
C THR A 51 17.32 -8.03 -14.28
N GLY A 52 18.09 -7.88 -13.20
CA GLY A 52 17.77 -8.44 -11.89
C GLY A 52 16.56 -7.78 -11.21
N GLU A 53 16.41 -6.44 -11.33
CA GLU A 53 15.21 -5.71 -10.89
C GLU A 53 13.97 -6.20 -11.65
N ILE A 54 14.06 -6.41 -12.97
CA ILE A 54 12.96 -6.94 -13.79
C ILE A 54 12.62 -8.37 -13.38
N ALA A 55 13.61 -9.26 -13.34
CA ALA A 55 13.42 -10.67 -13.01
C ALA A 55 12.82 -10.85 -11.61
N GLY A 56 13.34 -10.12 -10.63
CA GLY A 56 12.79 -10.15 -9.27
C GLY A 56 11.39 -9.57 -9.19
N THR A 57 11.08 -8.53 -9.96
CA THR A 57 9.71 -7.98 -10.02
C THR A 57 8.71 -8.99 -10.60
N CYS A 58 9.08 -9.68 -11.69
CA CYS A 58 8.27 -10.75 -12.28
C CYS A 58 8.08 -11.93 -11.32
N ALA A 59 9.15 -12.36 -10.65
CA ALA A 59 9.07 -13.42 -9.66
C ALA A 59 8.19 -13.02 -8.46
N GLY A 60 8.28 -11.76 -8.01
CA GLY A 60 7.45 -11.22 -6.94
C GLY A 60 5.97 -11.22 -7.30
N PHE A 61 5.63 -10.90 -8.56
CA PHE A 61 4.26 -11.00 -9.06
C PHE A 61 3.72 -12.43 -8.97
N ILE A 62 4.51 -13.42 -9.41
CA ILE A 62 4.15 -14.84 -9.34
C ILE A 62 3.94 -15.24 -7.87
N GLY A 63 4.81 -14.81 -6.96
CA GLY A 63 4.65 -15.04 -5.52
C GLY A 63 3.36 -14.44 -4.97
N GLY A 64 2.98 -13.24 -5.44
CA GLY A 64 1.71 -12.59 -5.10
C GLY A 64 0.49 -13.38 -5.60
N ILE A 65 0.53 -13.90 -6.83
CA ILE A 65 -0.54 -14.76 -7.38
C ILE A 65 -0.69 -16.02 -6.52
N LEU A 66 0.43 -16.64 -6.13
CA LEU A 66 0.42 -17.85 -5.30
C LEU A 66 -0.12 -17.58 -3.89
N LEU A 67 0.23 -16.44 -3.28
CA LEU A 67 -0.37 -16.01 -2.01
C LEU A 67 -1.89 -15.83 -2.16
N ALA A 68 -2.34 -15.20 -3.26
CA ALA A 68 -3.76 -14.99 -3.51
C ALA A 68 -4.51 -16.31 -3.76
N ALA A 69 -3.92 -17.25 -4.46
CA ALA A 69 -4.49 -18.58 -4.69
C ALA A 69 -4.54 -19.45 -3.42
N GLY A 70 -3.74 -19.12 -2.40
CA GLY A 70 -3.73 -19.82 -1.10
C GLY A 70 -4.72 -19.27 -0.07
N GLY A 71 -5.40 -18.16 -0.37
CA GLY A 71 -6.44 -17.58 0.49
C GLY A 71 -7.70 -18.44 0.54
N ALA A 72 -8.45 -18.35 1.64
CA ALA A 72 -9.78 -18.93 1.72
C ALA A 72 -10.71 -18.29 0.66
N GLN A 73 -11.71 -19.03 0.18
CA GLN A 73 -12.73 -18.44 -0.70
C GLN A 73 -13.58 -17.45 0.11
N GLU A 74 -13.31 -16.17 -0.10
CA GLU A 74 -13.99 -15.07 0.56
C GLU A 74 -14.83 -14.32 -0.45
N GLY A 75 -16.13 -14.11 -0.17
CA GLY A 75 -16.95 -13.09 -0.82
C GLY A 75 -17.11 -13.12 -2.35
N GLU A 76 -17.67 -12.04 -2.89
CA GLU A 76 -17.87 -11.82 -4.32
C GLU A 76 -16.69 -11.00 -4.89
N VAL A 77 -16.21 -11.36 -6.08
CA VAL A 77 -15.16 -10.62 -6.81
C VAL A 77 -15.83 -9.72 -7.83
N THR A 78 -15.54 -8.42 -7.81
CA THR A 78 -16.01 -7.49 -8.84
C THR A 78 -14.86 -6.78 -9.56
N ILE A 79 -15.04 -6.54 -10.86
CA ILE A 79 -14.08 -5.78 -11.68
C ILE A 79 -13.91 -4.35 -11.12
N PHE A 80 -14.97 -3.78 -10.58
CA PHE A 80 -14.94 -2.43 -10.00
C PHE A 80 -14.06 -2.35 -8.75
N GLY A 81 -14.18 -3.33 -7.84
CA GLY A 81 -13.32 -3.42 -6.65
C GLY A 81 -11.85 -3.65 -7.03
N ASP A 82 -11.60 -4.57 -7.98
CA ASP A 82 -10.25 -4.86 -8.46
C ASP A 82 -9.60 -3.62 -9.13
N LEU A 83 -10.34 -2.91 -9.99
CA LEU A 83 -9.85 -1.69 -10.63
C LEU A 83 -9.61 -0.57 -9.62
N SER A 84 -10.45 -0.44 -8.59
CA SER A 84 -10.26 0.52 -7.50
C SER A 84 -8.94 0.28 -6.77
N CYS A 85 -8.60 -0.99 -6.49
CA CYS A 85 -7.33 -1.37 -5.88
C CYS A 85 -6.13 -1.05 -6.79
N VAL A 86 -6.24 -1.29 -8.10
CA VAL A 86 -5.19 -0.94 -9.07
C VAL A 86 -4.99 0.58 -9.10
N VAL A 87 -6.05 1.38 -9.17
CA VAL A 87 -5.92 2.85 -9.16
C VAL A 87 -5.36 3.34 -7.81
N ALA A 88 -5.78 2.75 -6.69
CA ALA A 88 -5.20 3.02 -5.38
C ALA A 88 -3.70 2.74 -5.35
N SER A 89 -3.22 1.69 -6.03
CA SER A 89 -1.80 1.36 -6.15
C SER A 89 -1.02 2.46 -6.92
N VAL A 90 -1.59 3.02 -8.00
CA VAL A 90 -0.99 4.14 -8.74
C VAL A 90 -0.94 5.40 -7.87
N CYS A 91 -1.98 5.66 -7.08
CA CYS A 91 -2.02 6.80 -6.17
C CYS A 91 -0.94 6.69 -5.07
N ILE A 92 -0.72 5.51 -4.49
CA ILE A 92 0.37 5.35 -3.50
C ILE A 92 1.74 5.50 -4.16
N ILE A 93 1.95 5.05 -5.40
CA ILE A 93 3.19 5.30 -6.15
C ILE A 93 3.45 6.80 -6.27
N LEU A 94 2.45 7.57 -6.70
CA LEU A 94 2.56 9.02 -6.84
C LEU A 94 2.93 9.66 -5.48
N TYR A 95 2.27 9.25 -4.40
CA TYR A 95 2.61 9.67 -3.04
C TYR A 95 4.07 9.36 -2.69
N LEU A 96 4.55 8.14 -2.94
CA LEU A 96 5.91 7.71 -2.60
C LEU A 96 6.98 8.47 -3.39
N PHE A 97 6.77 8.73 -4.68
CA PHE A 97 7.72 9.49 -5.51
C PHE A 97 7.77 10.98 -5.16
N ILE A 98 6.61 11.60 -4.90
CA ILE A 98 6.55 12.98 -4.39
C ILE A 98 7.23 13.04 -3.00
N GLY A 99 6.95 12.07 -2.15
CA GLY A 99 7.59 11.89 -0.85
C GLY A 99 9.10 11.79 -0.99
N ARG A 100 9.62 10.90 -1.85
CA ARG A 100 11.06 10.74 -2.11
C ARG A 100 11.74 12.06 -2.45
N ARG A 101 11.16 12.86 -3.36
CA ARG A 101 11.70 14.18 -3.75
C ARG A 101 11.70 15.19 -2.60
N LEU A 102 10.59 15.31 -1.87
CA LEU A 102 10.45 16.33 -0.81
C LEU A 102 11.22 15.94 0.46
N ARG A 103 11.25 14.65 0.80
CA ARG A 103 11.96 14.09 1.97
C ARG A 103 13.48 14.20 1.85
N ALA A 104 14.02 14.46 0.66
CA ALA A 104 15.45 14.67 0.44
C ALA A 104 16.00 15.86 1.24
N TRP A 105 15.22 16.93 1.38
CA TRP A 105 15.65 18.18 2.05
C TRP A 105 14.74 18.59 3.22
N MET A 106 13.47 18.16 3.22
CA MET A 106 12.51 18.52 4.26
C MET A 106 12.64 17.61 5.49
N PRO A 107 12.20 18.00 6.69
CA PRO A 107 12.01 17.09 7.83
C PRO A 107 10.79 16.16 7.66
N ALA A 108 10.82 14.97 8.26
CA ALA A 108 9.77 13.96 8.07
C ALA A 108 8.44 14.41 8.64
N PHE A 109 8.48 15.01 9.83
CA PHE A 109 7.30 15.53 10.51
C PHE A 109 6.59 16.60 9.70
N VAL A 110 7.32 17.57 9.14
CA VAL A 110 6.74 18.65 8.32
C VAL A 110 6.03 18.08 7.09
N TYR A 111 6.69 17.15 6.39
CA TYR A 111 6.11 16.49 5.24
C TYR A 111 4.86 15.66 5.62
N ALA A 112 5.00 14.74 6.57
CA ALA A 112 3.94 13.82 6.96
C ALA A 112 2.72 14.58 7.51
N HIS A 113 2.93 15.57 8.38
CA HIS A 113 1.83 16.34 8.97
C HIS A 113 0.98 17.03 7.90
N VAL A 114 1.59 17.79 6.99
CA VAL A 114 0.84 18.54 5.97
C VAL A 114 0.17 17.60 4.95
N VAL A 115 0.86 16.51 4.57
CA VAL A 115 0.30 15.54 3.61
C VAL A 115 -0.88 14.78 4.22
N THR A 116 -0.75 14.29 5.46
CA THR A 116 -1.85 13.62 6.17
C THR A 116 -2.99 14.57 6.49
N ALA A 117 -2.71 15.80 6.92
CA ALA A 117 -3.76 16.80 7.21
C ALA A 117 -4.51 17.21 5.95
N SER A 118 -3.83 17.43 4.82
CA SER A 118 -4.48 17.72 3.55
C SER A 118 -5.29 16.53 3.03
N ALA A 119 -4.79 15.30 3.16
CA ALA A 119 -5.54 14.11 2.81
C ALA A 119 -6.82 13.95 3.64
N ALA A 120 -6.72 14.13 4.97
CA ALA A 120 -7.86 14.09 5.87
C ALA A 120 -8.90 15.17 5.52
N GLY A 121 -8.47 16.40 5.25
CA GLY A 121 -9.37 17.48 4.81
C GLY A 121 -10.08 17.15 3.51
N MET A 122 -9.37 16.60 2.52
CA MET A 122 -9.96 16.18 1.24
C MET A 122 -10.96 15.03 1.42
N LEU A 123 -10.67 14.05 2.27
CA LEU A 123 -11.61 12.96 2.59
C LEU A 123 -12.86 13.46 3.33
N ILE A 124 -12.72 14.41 4.26
CA ILE A 124 -13.87 15.05 4.92
C ILE A 124 -14.75 15.77 3.90
N ILE A 125 -14.15 16.53 2.98
CA ILE A 125 -14.88 17.21 1.90
C ILE A 125 -15.57 16.19 0.99
N ALA A 126 -14.89 15.11 0.61
CA ALA A 126 -15.47 14.04 -0.19
C ALA A 126 -16.68 13.39 0.52
N GLY A 127 -16.56 13.11 1.82
CA GLY A 127 -17.67 12.59 2.63
C GLY A 127 -18.86 13.54 2.69
N LEU A 128 -18.63 14.85 2.87
CA LEU A 128 -19.68 15.87 2.83
C LEU A 128 -20.41 15.90 1.49
N ILE A 129 -19.67 15.83 0.38
CA ILE A 129 -20.24 15.77 -0.97
C ILE A 129 -21.04 14.46 -1.15
N GLY A 130 -20.56 13.36 -0.57
CA GLY A 130 -21.23 12.06 -0.54
C GLY A 130 -22.45 11.98 0.38
N GLY A 131 -22.86 13.09 1.01
CA GLY A 131 -24.06 13.16 1.85
C GLY A 131 -23.81 12.97 3.35
N ALA A 132 -22.56 12.88 3.80
CA ALA A 132 -22.25 12.95 5.22
C ALA A 132 -22.59 14.34 5.77
N SER A 133 -23.03 14.41 7.04
CA SER A 133 -23.39 15.65 7.70
C SER A 133 -22.65 15.81 9.03
N PRO A 134 -22.22 17.03 9.41
CA PRO A 134 -21.64 17.27 10.73
C PRO A 134 -22.62 17.00 11.89
N GLN A 135 -23.93 17.13 11.63
CA GLN A 135 -24.98 16.97 12.66
C GLN A 135 -25.57 15.55 12.68
N ALA A 136 -25.29 14.73 11.67
CA ALA A 136 -25.78 13.36 11.62
C ALA A 136 -25.03 12.46 12.63
N ALA A 137 -25.76 11.51 13.20
CA ALA A 137 -25.22 10.46 14.06
C ALA A 137 -24.90 9.19 13.27
N GLY A 138 -24.06 8.31 13.84
CA GLY A 138 -23.69 7.05 13.21
C GLY A 138 -22.93 7.25 11.88
N ASN A 139 -23.06 6.30 10.94
CA ASN A 139 -22.26 6.27 9.71
C ASN A 139 -22.46 7.47 8.77
N ALA A 140 -23.57 8.21 8.91
CA ALA A 140 -23.83 9.43 8.15
C ALA A 140 -23.11 10.67 8.73
N GLY A 141 -22.53 10.57 9.92
CA GLY A 141 -21.84 11.66 10.61
C GLY A 141 -20.34 11.70 10.35
N ILE A 142 -19.77 12.88 10.09
CA ILE A 142 -18.30 13.05 9.95
C ILE A 142 -17.56 12.59 11.23
N ALA A 143 -18.15 12.85 12.39
CA ALA A 143 -17.65 12.42 13.69
C ALA A 143 -18.40 11.19 14.24
N GLY A 144 -19.17 10.50 13.38
CA GLY A 144 -20.02 9.38 13.78
C GLY A 144 -19.25 8.19 14.35
N TRP A 145 -18.00 8.02 13.92
CA TRP A 145 -17.09 6.98 14.44
C TRP A 145 -16.83 7.12 15.96
N LEU A 146 -17.00 8.31 16.56
CA LEU A 146 -16.87 8.50 18.02
C LEU A 146 -17.95 7.76 18.82
N GLN A 147 -19.13 7.60 18.22
CA GLN A 147 -20.28 6.90 18.79
C GLN A 147 -20.29 5.41 18.44
N SER A 148 -19.43 4.97 17.51
CA SER A 148 -19.37 3.58 17.08
C SER A 148 -18.82 2.67 18.19
N PRO A 149 -19.36 1.43 18.35
CA PRO A 149 -18.76 0.43 19.23
C PRO A 149 -17.32 0.07 18.80
N HIS A 150 -16.97 0.30 17.52
CA HIS A 150 -15.64 0.01 16.96
C HIS A 150 -14.65 1.19 17.05
N ARG A 151 -14.96 2.24 17.82
CA ARG A 151 -14.10 3.43 17.96
C ARG A 151 -12.63 3.11 18.32
N SER A 152 -12.39 2.07 19.11
CA SER A 152 -11.05 1.63 19.49
C SER A 152 -10.27 1.08 18.28
N VAL A 153 -10.95 0.34 17.41
CA VAL A 153 -10.36 -0.19 16.16
C VAL A 153 -10.09 0.94 15.19
N VAL A 154 -11.00 1.91 15.05
CA VAL A 154 -10.79 3.11 14.23
C VAL A 154 -9.58 3.91 14.72
N LEU A 155 -9.45 4.11 16.03
CA LEU A 155 -8.29 4.78 16.64
C LEU A 155 -7.00 3.98 16.42
N TYR A 156 -7.04 2.66 16.58
CA TYR A 156 -5.91 1.79 16.30
C TYR A 156 -5.45 1.93 14.85
N LEU A 157 -6.35 1.79 13.88
CA LEU A 157 -6.05 1.94 12.45
C LEU A 157 -5.52 3.33 12.11
N SER A 158 -6.09 4.37 12.73
CA SER A 158 -5.67 5.76 12.49
C SER A 158 -4.26 6.04 13.03
N VAL A 159 -3.95 5.56 14.24
CA VAL A 159 -2.67 5.85 14.90
C VAL A 159 -1.57 4.92 14.42
N VAL A 160 -1.81 3.62 14.37
CA VAL A 160 -0.78 2.60 14.13
C VAL A 160 -0.44 2.50 12.63
N PRO A 161 -1.25 1.85 11.76
CA PRO A 161 -0.91 1.82 10.34
C PRO A 161 -1.05 3.21 9.68
N GLY A 162 -2.03 4.02 10.09
CA GLY A 162 -2.29 5.35 9.53
C GLY A 162 -1.17 6.36 9.77
N ILE A 163 -0.89 6.72 11.02
CA ILE A 163 0.14 7.72 11.35
C ILE A 163 1.53 7.07 11.41
N LEU A 164 1.73 6.06 12.27
CA LEU A 164 3.07 5.50 12.51
C LEU A 164 3.60 4.76 11.28
N GLY A 165 2.77 3.96 10.61
CA GLY A 165 3.14 3.25 9.38
C GLY A 165 3.60 4.20 8.28
N HIS A 166 2.76 5.15 7.88
CA HIS A 166 3.11 6.12 6.84
C HIS A 166 4.24 7.07 7.26
N LEU A 167 4.34 7.45 8.53
CA LEU A 167 5.50 8.22 9.01
C LEU A 167 6.80 7.41 8.85
N GLY A 168 6.77 6.12 9.16
CA GLY A 168 7.88 5.19 8.91
C GLY A 168 8.29 5.18 7.44
N PHE A 169 7.32 5.04 6.52
CA PHE A 169 7.59 5.10 5.08
C PHE A 169 8.24 6.42 4.69
N ASN A 170 7.70 7.53 5.18
CA ASN A 170 8.23 8.87 4.90
C ASN A 170 9.66 9.05 5.43
N ILE A 171 9.99 8.50 6.59
CA ILE A 171 11.35 8.54 7.11
C ILE A 171 12.29 7.77 6.18
N VAL A 172 11.92 6.53 5.82
CA VAL A 172 12.73 5.62 5.00
C VAL A 172 12.90 6.13 3.56
N LEU A 173 11.90 6.81 3.00
CA LEU A 173 11.98 7.43 1.66
C LEU A 173 13.13 8.44 1.52
N LYS A 174 13.71 8.95 2.61
CA LYS A 174 14.93 9.77 2.52
C LYS A 174 16.15 8.95 2.09
N TYR A 175 16.18 7.66 2.41
CA TYR A 175 17.34 6.79 2.27
C TYR A 175 17.17 5.73 1.19
N VAL A 176 15.94 5.30 0.93
CA VAL A 176 15.63 4.14 0.08
C VAL A 176 14.78 4.58 -1.13
N HIS A 177 15.05 3.98 -2.28
CA HIS A 177 14.26 4.20 -3.49
C HIS A 177 12.82 3.63 -3.34
N PRO A 178 11.77 4.30 -3.86
CA PRO A 178 10.39 3.81 -3.76
C PRO A 178 10.19 2.35 -4.18
N LEU A 179 10.85 1.90 -5.25
CA LEU A 179 10.80 0.50 -5.71
C LEU A 179 11.18 -0.48 -4.60
N LEU A 180 12.32 -0.26 -3.94
CA LEU A 180 12.81 -1.13 -2.87
C LEU A 180 11.89 -1.12 -1.65
N LEU A 181 11.35 0.05 -1.30
CA LEU A 181 10.38 0.17 -0.22
C LEU A 181 9.14 -0.68 -0.52
N THR A 182 8.56 -0.55 -1.72
CA THR A 182 7.32 -1.25 -2.10
C THR A 182 7.48 -2.77 -2.18
N LEU A 183 8.67 -3.25 -2.56
CA LEU A 183 8.98 -4.68 -2.55
C LEU A 183 9.12 -5.24 -1.13
N SER A 184 9.66 -4.44 -0.21
CA SER A 184 9.72 -4.81 1.20
C SER A 184 8.31 -4.93 1.79
N LEU A 185 7.38 -4.08 1.34
CA LEU A 185 5.97 -4.13 1.72
C LEU A 185 5.21 -5.30 1.10
N ALA A 186 5.68 -5.88 0.00
CA ALA A 186 5.06 -7.07 -0.59
C ALA A 186 5.15 -8.33 0.31
N ILE A 187 5.87 -8.25 1.44
CA ILE A 187 5.87 -9.25 2.52
C ILE A 187 4.60 -9.16 3.39
N GLU A 188 3.90 -8.02 3.36
CA GLU A 188 2.72 -7.74 4.19
C GLU A 188 1.64 -8.81 4.11
N PRO A 189 1.25 -9.37 2.94
CA PRO A 189 0.21 -10.40 2.92
C PRO A 189 0.66 -11.68 3.62
N LEU A 190 1.94 -12.06 3.54
CA LEU A 190 2.50 -13.20 4.29
C LEU A 190 2.43 -12.95 5.80
N LEU A 191 2.86 -11.78 6.26
CA LEU A 191 2.80 -11.42 7.69
C LEU A 191 1.36 -11.30 8.16
N GLY A 192 0.47 -10.74 7.35
CA GLY A 192 -0.96 -10.62 7.61
C GLY A 192 -1.61 -11.99 7.83
N SER A 193 -1.34 -12.96 6.95
CA SER A 193 -1.82 -14.33 7.12
C SER A 193 -1.31 -14.99 8.41
N LEU A 194 -0.03 -14.81 8.75
CA LEU A 194 0.55 -15.35 9.98
C LEU A 194 -0.04 -14.70 11.24
N ILE A 195 -0.19 -13.38 11.23
CA ILE A 195 -0.81 -12.64 12.33
C ILE A 195 -2.26 -13.10 12.48
N GLY A 196 -3.05 -13.11 11.41
CA GLY A 196 -4.45 -13.55 11.41
C GLY A 196 -4.62 -14.96 11.98
N TRP A 197 -3.76 -15.90 11.59
CA TRP A 197 -3.73 -17.24 12.16
C TRP A 197 -3.36 -17.24 13.65
N SER A 198 -2.33 -16.50 14.05
CA SER A 198 -1.84 -16.47 15.44
C SER A 198 -2.86 -15.91 16.44
N VAL A 199 -3.74 -15.00 15.99
CA VAL A 199 -4.81 -14.42 16.82
C VAL A 199 -6.14 -15.16 16.68
N GLY A 200 -6.19 -16.24 15.90
CA GLY A 200 -7.39 -17.06 15.68
C GLY A 200 -8.46 -16.43 14.79
N LEU A 201 -8.08 -15.42 13.98
CA LEU A 201 -8.97 -14.74 13.02
C LEU A 201 -8.94 -15.36 11.62
N ALA A 202 -7.95 -16.21 11.32
CA ALA A 202 -7.82 -16.90 10.04
C ALA A 202 -7.41 -18.38 10.24
N GLU A 203 -7.70 -19.21 9.24
CA GLU A 203 -7.19 -20.58 9.19
C GLU A 203 -5.66 -20.60 9.00
N ALA A 204 -5.05 -21.76 9.26
CA ALA A 204 -3.62 -21.94 9.07
C ALA A 204 -3.22 -21.68 7.60
N PRO A 205 -2.13 -20.93 7.33
CA PRO A 205 -1.68 -20.66 5.97
C PRO A 205 -1.48 -21.95 5.17
N GLY A 206 -2.14 -22.03 4.01
CA GLY A 206 -2.04 -23.17 3.11
C GLY A 206 -0.68 -23.29 2.43
N ILE A 207 -0.45 -24.40 1.74
CA ILE A 207 0.83 -24.67 1.05
C ILE A 207 1.20 -23.58 0.03
N PHE A 208 0.20 -23.03 -0.68
CA PHE A 208 0.39 -21.94 -1.63
C PHE A 208 0.80 -20.64 -0.95
N THR A 209 0.33 -20.38 0.28
CA THR A 209 0.74 -19.22 1.06
C THR A 209 2.23 -19.28 1.41
N TRP A 210 2.72 -20.47 1.80
CA TRP A 210 4.14 -20.68 2.09
C TRP A 210 5.03 -20.55 0.84
N ILE A 211 4.64 -21.17 -0.28
CA ILE A 211 5.39 -21.09 -1.53
C ILE A 211 5.40 -19.65 -2.04
N GLY A 212 4.23 -19.00 -2.10
CA GLY A 212 4.10 -17.61 -2.55
C GLY A 212 4.91 -16.64 -1.69
N GLY A 213 4.85 -16.82 -0.36
CA GLY A 213 5.65 -16.04 0.59
C GLY A 213 7.17 -16.22 0.40
N ALA A 214 7.64 -17.46 0.22
CA ALA A 214 9.06 -17.74 -0.05
C ALA A 214 9.53 -17.11 -1.37
N VAL A 215 8.72 -17.24 -2.43
CA VAL A 215 8.99 -16.61 -3.73
C VAL A 215 9.06 -15.10 -3.61
N LEU A 216 8.13 -14.46 -2.89
CA LEU A 216 8.15 -13.02 -2.64
C LEU A 216 9.38 -12.57 -1.88
N LEU A 217 9.79 -13.29 -0.83
CA LEU A 217 11.01 -12.97 -0.08
C LEU A 217 12.26 -13.04 -0.95
N ILE A 218 12.42 -14.10 -1.73
CA ILE A 218 13.55 -14.26 -2.67
C ILE A 218 13.53 -13.16 -3.73
N SER A 219 12.35 -12.83 -4.23
CA SER A 219 12.15 -11.79 -5.24
C SER A 219 12.55 -10.42 -4.71
N THR A 220 12.10 -10.06 -3.51
CA THR A 220 12.49 -8.80 -2.85
C THR A 220 13.99 -8.74 -2.63
N LEU A 221 14.63 -9.82 -2.17
CA LEU A 221 16.09 -9.89 -2.03
C LEU A 221 16.81 -9.70 -3.37
N LEU A 222 16.35 -10.37 -4.43
CA LEU A 222 16.93 -10.27 -5.77
C LEU A 222 16.88 -8.83 -6.28
N VAL A 223 15.73 -8.16 -6.16
CA VAL A 223 15.59 -6.77 -6.59
C VAL A 223 16.45 -5.82 -5.75
N VAL A 224 16.50 -6.02 -4.43
CA VAL A 224 17.35 -5.21 -3.53
C VAL A 224 18.83 -5.33 -3.92
N VAL A 225 19.32 -6.54 -4.13
CA VAL A 225 20.72 -6.78 -4.52
C VAL A 225 21.00 -6.22 -5.92
N ALA A 226 20.09 -6.43 -6.88
CA ALA A 226 20.26 -5.96 -8.25
C ALA A 226 20.22 -4.42 -8.34
N GLY A 227 19.28 -3.78 -7.65
CA GLY A 227 19.17 -2.33 -7.57
C GLY A 227 20.38 -1.70 -6.89
N HIS A 228 20.88 -2.28 -5.80
CA HIS A 228 22.09 -1.80 -5.12
C HIS A 228 23.33 -1.90 -6.02
N ARG A 229 23.50 -3.01 -6.75
CA ARG A 229 24.61 -3.18 -7.70
C ARG A 229 24.54 -2.17 -8.84
N ARG A 230 23.34 -1.89 -9.35
CA ARG A 230 23.12 -0.86 -10.37
C ARG A 230 23.51 0.53 -9.86
N GLU A 231 22.99 0.93 -8.69
CA GLU A 231 23.33 2.22 -8.08
C GLU A 231 24.83 2.37 -7.80
N GLN A 232 25.52 1.29 -7.46
CA GLN A 232 26.99 1.30 -7.31
C GLN A 232 27.69 1.47 -8.67
N ALA A 233 27.27 0.74 -9.70
CA ALA A 233 27.85 0.83 -11.04
C ALA A 233 27.66 2.23 -11.68
N GLU A 234 26.55 2.91 -11.40
CA GLU A 234 26.29 4.28 -11.87
C GLU A 234 27.12 5.37 -11.17
N ARG A 235 27.76 5.05 -10.04
CA ARG A 235 28.60 5.99 -9.27
C ARG A 235 30.10 5.93 -9.64
N VAL A 236 30.50 4.92 -10.42
CA VAL A 236 31.88 4.69 -10.88
C VAL A 236 32.03 5.25 -12.29
#